data_AF-A0A954IVU2-F1
#
_entry.id   AF-A0A954IVU2-F1
#
_cell.length_a   1.000
_cell.length_b   1.000
_cell.length_c   1.000
_cell.angle_alpha   90.00
_cell.angle_beta   90.00
_cell.angle_gamma   90.00
#
_symmetry.space_group_name_H-M   'P 1'
#
loop_
_entity.id
_entity.type
_entity.pdbx_description
1 polymer ?
#
loop_
_entity_poly.entity_id
_entity_poly.type
_entity_poly.pdbx_seq_one_letter_code
_entity_poly.pdbx_strand_id
1 'polypeptide(L)'
;RGESLPGVVGVDLEGITQRVNPRWFHDFLLNPGDLKPRTRMPTFFPNGQSQNTQVLQGNSERQIAAMWAYLKELDRQPLPEKIEQARFQNYELKPTSKPIVLRTFMKEAGTHAIAVGFSQKVHFAFDAETSRMAFAWRGRFLDAQGTWFSRFTPPADPLGDDFISFPSDLPLAILKTEDQPWPTLDRLNPPYQFRGYRLDPEGVPTFLYRFGRFDIEDRIEPVKNQTLKRRLTIAQRKSKVETPKLWFRYLAGKTLKRLSDSQYQNEAGLTVTMCKTIGQTGKVVSSKSNTAWIIPLSTPQKQTIELQYDW
;
A
#
# COMPACT_ATOMS: atom_id res chain seq x y z
N ARG A 1 -11.83 -22.65 -8.13
CA ARG A 1 -11.66 -21.23 -8.52
C ARG A 1 -11.08 -20.37 -7.40
N GLY A 2 -10.69 -20.93 -6.24
CA GLY A 2 -10.06 -20.16 -5.14
C GLY A 2 -10.93 -19.09 -4.44
N GLU A 3 -12.08 -18.72 -5.00
CA GLU A 3 -13.02 -17.76 -4.42
C GLU A 3 -13.64 -18.31 -3.12
N SER A 4 -13.64 -17.50 -2.06
CA SER A 4 -14.20 -17.90 -0.77
C SER A 4 -14.81 -16.71 -0.03
N LEU A 5 -15.79 -17.01 0.83
CA LEU A 5 -16.25 -16.07 1.86
C LEU A 5 -15.35 -16.20 3.10
N PRO A 6 -15.26 -15.16 3.95
CA PRO A 6 -14.57 -15.27 5.23
C PRO A 6 -15.11 -16.45 6.06
N GLY A 7 -14.22 -17.35 6.51
CA GLY A 7 -14.62 -18.55 7.27
C GLY A 7 -13.77 -19.77 6.96
N VAL A 8 -14.31 -20.97 7.26
CA VAL A 8 -13.65 -22.24 6.96
C VAL A 8 -13.67 -22.47 5.45
N VAL A 9 -12.49 -22.55 4.85
CA VAL A 9 -12.32 -22.74 3.40
C VAL A 9 -12.27 -24.24 3.09
N GLY A 10 -13.13 -24.67 2.17
CA GLY A 10 -13.13 -26.04 1.63
C GLY A 10 -11.98 -26.27 0.65
N VAL A 11 -11.81 -27.52 0.22
CA VAL A 11 -10.84 -27.87 -0.83
C VAL A 11 -11.34 -27.30 -2.17
N ASP A 12 -10.42 -26.74 -2.97
CA ASP A 12 -10.75 -26.32 -4.33
C ASP A 12 -10.97 -27.55 -5.23
N LEU A 13 -12.16 -27.65 -5.81
CA LEU A 13 -12.58 -28.74 -6.69
C LEU A 13 -12.42 -28.39 -8.18
N GLU A 14 -11.81 -27.26 -8.51
CA GLU A 14 -11.55 -26.90 -9.91
C GLU A 14 -10.67 -27.94 -10.62
N GLY A 15 -11.10 -28.32 -11.82
CA GLY A 15 -10.43 -29.33 -12.64
C GLY A 15 -10.53 -30.76 -12.11
N ILE A 16 -11.33 -31.03 -11.05
CA ILE A 16 -11.46 -32.37 -10.49
C ILE A 16 -11.95 -33.41 -11.50
N THR A 17 -12.81 -32.99 -12.43
CA THR A 17 -13.35 -33.83 -13.51
C THR A 17 -12.32 -34.27 -14.54
N GLN A 18 -11.14 -33.66 -14.55
CA GLN A 18 -9.99 -34.06 -15.39
C GLN A 18 -9.04 -35.01 -14.64
N ARG A 19 -9.14 -35.07 -13.30
CA ARG A 19 -8.21 -35.81 -12.44
C ARG A 19 -8.80 -37.10 -11.88
N VAL A 20 -10.12 -37.16 -11.78
CA VAL A 20 -10.86 -38.25 -11.16
C VAL A 20 -11.81 -38.88 -12.17
N ASN A 21 -12.01 -40.20 -12.06
CA ASN A 21 -12.97 -40.90 -12.91
C ASN A 21 -14.42 -40.60 -12.46
N PRO A 22 -15.38 -40.34 -13.39
CA PRO A 22 -16.77 -40.07 -13.04
C PRO A 22 -17.41 -41.14 -12.14
N ARG A 23 -17.11 -42.42 -12.38
CA ARG A 23 -17.62 -43.54 -11.58
C ARG A 23 -17.06 -43.51 -10.16
N TRP A 24 -15.78 -43.22 -10.01
CA TRP A 24 -15.17 -43.08 -8.69
C TRP A 24 -15.82 -41.93 -7.91
N PHE A 25 -16.06 -40.78 -8.56
CA PHE A 25 -16.73 -39.64 -7.91
C PHE A 25 -18.14 -39.99 -7.45
N HIS A 26 -18.88 -40.72 -8.30
CA HIS A 26 -20.20 -41.22 -7.98
C HIS A 26 -20.19 -42.13 -6.74
N ASP A 27 -19.40 -43.20 -6.79
CA ASP A 27 -19.31 -44.20 -5.72
C ASP A 27 -18.80 -43.56 -4.41
N PHE A 28 -17.88 -42.60 -4.52
CA PHE A 28 -17.33 -41.86 -3.38
C PHE A 28 -18.35 -40.94 -2.71
N LEU A 29 -19.25 -40.29 -3.46
CA LEU A 29 -20.30 -39.46 -2.85
C LEU A 29 -21.40 -40.31 -2.20
N LEU A 30 -21.74 -41.46 -2.79
CA LEU A 30 -22.73 -42.38 -2.22
C LEU A 30 -22.26 -42.97 -0.89
N ASN A 31 -21.05 -43.54 -0.86
CA ASN A 31 -20.48 -44.10 0.35
C ASN A 31 -18.96 -43.87 0.44
N PRO A 32 -18.53 -42.73 1.01
CA PRO A 32 -17.13 -42.41 1.15
C PRO A 32 -16.35 -43.43 1.99
N GLY A 33 -17.01 -44.05 2.98
CA GLY A 33 -16.40 -44.98 3.93
C GLY A 33 -15.95 -46.30 3.30
N ASP A 34 -16.69 -46.77 2.29
CA ASP A 34 -16.37 -48.00 1.56
C ASP A 34 -15.13 -47.84 0.69
N LEU A 35 -14.98 -46.69 0.03
CA LEU A 35 -13.82 -46.41 -0.82
C LEU A 35 -12.60 -45.93 -0.04
N LYS A 36 -12.81 -45.25 1.09
CA LYS A 36 -11.72 -44.74 1.94
C LYS A 36 -12.04 -44.99 3.42
N PRO A 37 -11.60 -46.14 3.98
CA PRO A 37 -11.78 -46.45 5.38
C PRO A 37 -11.29 -45.32 6.30
N ARG A 38 -12.09 -44.99 7.33
CA ARG A 38 -11.82 -43.91 8.31
C ARG A 38 -11.75 -42.49 7.72
N THR A 39 -12.35 -42.26 6.56
CA THR A 39 -12.52 -40.90 6.04
C THR A 39 -13.34 -40.04 7.02
N ARG A 40 -12.99 -38.76 7.13
CA ARG A 40 -13.77 -37.76 7.88
C ARG A 40 -14.94 -37.19 7.07
N MET A 41 -15.04 -37.54 5.79
CA MET A 41 -16.14 -37.10 4.94
C MET A 41 -17.45 -37.78 5.40
N PRO A 42 -18.51 -37.02 5.67
CA PRO A 42 -19.80 -37.60 6.06
C PRO A 42 -20.45 -38.29 4.86
N THR A 43 -21.32 -39.26 5.14
CA THR A 43 -22.16 -39.90 4.12
C THR A 43 -23.34 -38.98 3.82
N PHE A 44 -23.34 -38.35 2.64
CA PHE A 44 -24.40 -37.42 2.22
C PHE A 44 -25.69 -38.13 1.78
N PHE A 45 -25.59 -39.40 1.36
CA PHE A 45 -26.69 -40.22 0.87
C PHE A 45 -26.84 -41.51 1.70
N PRO A 46 -27.25 -41.43 2.99
CA PRO A 46 -27.44 -42.63 3.79
C PRO A 46 -28.47 -43.54 3.13
N ASN A 47 -28.15 -44.84 3.02
CA ASN A 47 -28.94 -45.83 2.28
C ASN A 47 -29.20 -45.46 0.80
N GLY A 48 -28.33 -44.65 0.19
CA GLY A 48 -28.47 -44.19 -1.19
C GLY A 48 -29.56 -43.11 -1.38
N GLN A 49 -30.12 -42.56 -0.31
CA GLN A 49 -31.22 -41.59 -0.37
C GLN A 49 -30.75 -40.18 -0.06
N SER A 50 -31.22 -39.21 -0.84
CA SER A 50 -30.91 -37.80 -0.59
C SER A 50 -31.72 -37.27 0.60
N GLN A 51 -31.03 -36.53 1.47
CA GLN A 51 -31.68 -35.76 2.54
C GLN A 51 -32.36 -34.48 2.01
N ASN A 52 -31.98 -34.02 0.81
CA ASN A 52 -32.58 -32.85 0.16
C ASN A 52 -33.55 -33.29 -0.93
N THR A 53 -34.82 -33.45 -0.56
CA THR A 53 -35.89 -33.85 -1.47
C THR A 53 -36.36 -32.74 -2.41
N GLN A 54 -36.04 -31.48 -2.12
CA GLN A 54 -36.45 -30.33 -2.93
C GLN A 54 -35.68 -30.25 -4.25
N VAL A 55 -34.46 -30.78 -4.29
CA VAL A 55 -33.62 -30.79 -5.50
C VAL A 55 -33.85 -32.10 -6.24
N LEU A 56 -34.25 -32.03 -7.51
CA LEU A 56 -34.42 -33.22 -8.38
C LEU A 56 -35.24 -34.35 -7.73
N GLN A 57 -36.23 -33.98 -6.90
CA GLN A 57 -37.12 -34.91 -6.18
C GLN A 57 -36.38 -35.89 -5.26
N GLY A 58 -35.20 -35.52 -4.76
CA GLY A 58 -34.40 -36.39 -3.88
C GLY A 58 -33.72 -37.57 -4.58
N ASN A 59 -33.74 -37.63 -5.91
CA ASN A 59 -33.08 -38.70 -6.66
C ASN A 59 -31.56 -38.52 -6.59
N SER A 60 -30.89 -39.37 -5.81
CA SER A 60 -29.45 -39.33 -5.55
C SER A 60 -28.60 -39.43 -6.81
N GLU A 61 -28.92 -40.37 -7.69
CA GLU A 61 -28.26 -40.56 -8.99
C GLU A 61 -28.26 -39.27 -9.83
N ARG A 62 -29.43 -38.64 -9.98
CA ARG A 62 -29.57 -37.39 -10.73
C ARG A 62 -28.87 -36.23 -10.04
N GLN A 63 -28.88 -36.17 -8.71
CA GLN A 63 -28.17 -35.14 -7.95
C GLN A 63 -26.65 -35.27 -8.12
N ILE A 64 -26.10 -36.47 -8.01
CA ILE A 64 -24.67 -36.74 -8.21
C ILE A 64 -24.26 -36.43 -9.66
N ALA A 65 -25.07 -36.85 -10.63
CA ALA A 65 -24.84 -36.52 -12.04
C ALA A 65 -24.87 -35.00 -12.29
N ALA A 66 -25.79 -34.27 -11.65
CA ALA A 66 -25.86 -32.82 -11.74
C ALA A 66 -24.62 -32.14 -11.11
N MET A 67 -24.14 -32.63 -9.96
CA MET A 67 -22.88 -32.16 -9.35
C MET A 67 -21.69 -32.37 -10.29
N TRP A 68 -21.60 -33.54 -10.92
CA TRP A 68 -20.56 -33.85 -11.88
C TRP A 68 -20.61 -32.92 -13.11
N ALA A 69 -21.80 -32.72 -13.68
CA ALA A 69 -22.01 -31.82 -14.81
C ALA A 69 -21.63 -30.37 -14.45
N TYR A 70 -22.05 -29.89 -13.28
CA TYR A 70 -21.68 -28.59 -12.76
C TYR A 70 -20.16 -28.42 -12.63
N LEU A 71 -19.47 -29.42 -12.07
CA LEU A 71 -18.01 -29.40 -11.92
C LEU A 71 -17.26 -29.50 -13.27
N LYS A 72 -17.87 -30.13 -14.28
CA LYS A 72 -17.30 -30.24 -15.62
C LYS A 72 -17.34 -28.92 -16.38
N GLU A 73 -18.40 -28.14 -16.18
CA GLU A 73 -18.56 -26.80 -16.76
C GLU A 73 -18.29 -25.70 -15.75
N LEU A 74 -17.51 -26.00 -14.70
CA LEU A 74 -17.32 -25.11 -13.57
C LEU A 74 -16.77 -23.76 -14.01
N ASP A 75 -16.02 -23.68 -15.10
CA ASP A 75 -15.45 -22.48 -15.76
C ASP A 75 -16.49 -21.61 -16.49
N ARG A 76 -17.66 -22.17 -16.83
CA ARG A 76 -18.77 -21.49 -17.50
C ARG A 76 -19.89 -21.08 -16.56
N GLN A 77 -19.90 -21.59 -15.33
CA GLN A 77 -20.90 -21.23 -14.33
C GLN A 77 -20.61 -19.83 -13.72
N PRO A 78 -21.64 -19.04 -13.40
CA PRO A 78 -21.48 -17.84 -12.58
C PRO A 78 -21.01 -18.21 -11.17
N LEU A 79 -20.49 -17.23 -10.43
CA LEU A 79 -20.16 -17.49 -9.04
C LEU A 79 -21.47 -17.59 -8.22
N PRO A 80 -21.48 -18.32 -7.10
CA PRO A 80 -22.63 -18.30 -6.21
C PRO A 80 -22.99 -16.87 -5.79
N GLU A 81 -24.28 -16.55 -5.77
CA GLU A 81 -24.80 -15.19 -5.55
C GLU A 81 -24.18 -14.49 -4.33
N LYS A 82 -23.97 -15.21 -3.22
CA LYS A 82 -23.35 -14.65 -2.02
C LYS A 82 -21.87 -14.27 -2.21
N ILE A 83 -21.14 -15.04 -3.02
CA ILE A 83 -19.75 -14.72 -3.38
C ILE A 83 -19.75 -13.54 -4.35
N GLU A 84 -20.66 -13.51 -5.33
CA GLU A 84 -20.83 -12.37 -6.22
C GLU A 84 -21.14 -11.09 -5.43
N GLN A 85 -22.15 -11.11 -4.55
CA GLN A 85 -22.51 -9.99 -3.69
C GLN A 85 -21.35 -9.54 -2.79
N ALA A 86 -20.57 -10.47 -2.22
CA ALA A 86 -19.39 -10.12 -1.43
C ALA A 86 -18.27 -9.48 -2.27
N ARG A 87 -18.12 -9.88 -3.54
CA ARG A 87 -17.26 -9.18 -4.50
C ARG A 87 -17.80 -7.81 -4.90
N PHE A 88 -19.13 -7.65 -4.92
CA PHE A 88 -19.81 -6.38 -5.22
C PHE A 88 -19.85 -5.42 -4.02
N GLN A 89 -19.64 -5.89 -2.78
CA GLN A 89 -19.44 -5.03 -1.63
C GLN A 89 -18.10 -4.30 -1.78
N ASN A 90 -18.16 -3.17 -2.46
CA ASN A 90 -17.04 -2.29 -2.72
C ASN A 90 -16.61 -1.64 -1.39
N TYR A 91 -15.54 -2.15 -0.77
CA TYR A 91 -14.91 -1.54 0.40
C TYR A 91 -13.90 -0.46 0.01
N GLU A 92 -13.97 0.02 -1.24
CA GLU A 92 -13.23 1.18 -1.70
C GLU A 92 -13.53 2.40 -0.82
N LEU A 93 -12.48 2.86 -0.14
CA LEU A 93 -12.46 4.12 0.55
C LEU A 93 -12.39 5.22 -0.51
N LYS A 94 -13.44 6.03 -0.60
CA LYS A 94 -13.52 7.15 -1.54
C LYS A 94 -13.43 8.47 -0.79
N PRO A 95 -12.29 9.16 -0.83
CA PRO A 95 -12.19 10.53 -0.30
C PRO A 95 -13.16 11.44 -1.07
N THR A 96 -14.13 12.04 -0.39
CA THR A 96 -15.16 12.90 -1.01
C THR A 96 -15.01 14.35 -0.58
N SER A 97 -15.19 14.65 0.70
CA SER A 97 -15.09 16.01 1.24
C SER A 97 -13.85 16.22 2.10
N LYS A 98 -13.53 15.25 2.97
CA LYS A 98 -12.33 15.27 3.81
C LYS A 98 -11.32 14.20 3.38
N PRO A 99 -10.02 14.41 3.65
CA PRO A 99 -9.04 13.38 3.45
C PRO A 99 -9.35 12.15 4.30
N ILE A 100 -9.05 10.97 3.75
CA ILE A 100 -9.07 9.70 4.50
C ILE A 100 -7.63 9.39 4.91
N VAL A 101 -7.41 9.15 6.21
CA VAL A 101 -6.12 8.70 6.74
C VAL A 101 -6.27 7.27 7.22
N LEU A 102 -5.64 6.32 6.53
CA LEU A 102 -5.72 4.89 6.82
C LEU A 102 -4.36 4.36 7.25
N ARG A 103 -4.29 3.75 8.44
CA ARG A 103 -3.14 2.93 8.85
C ARG A 103 -3.32 1.52 8.29
N THR A 104 -2.33 1.02 7.56
CA THR A 104 -2.36 -0.29 6.92
C THR A 104 -0.95 -0.82 6.69
N PHE A 105 -0.83 -1.98 6.05
CA PHE A 105 0.43 -2.50 5.53
C PHE A 105 0.46 -2.26 4.03
N MET A 106 1.57 -1.75 3.49
CA MET A 106 1.73 -1.58 2.03
C MET A 106 3.11 -2.08 1.61
N LYS A 107 3.22 -2.63 0.40
CA LYS A 107 4.48 -3.21 -0.09
C LYS A 107 5.66 -2.24 -0.05
N GLU A 108 5.46 -1.00 -0.50
CA GLU A 108 6.53 0.01 -0.60
C GLU A 108 6.69 0.90 0.64
N ALA A 109 5.62 1.10 1.42
CA ALA A 109 5.62 1.92 2.64
C ALA A 109 5.78 1.10 3.94
N GLY A 110 5.78 -0.24 3.85
CA GLY A 110 6.02 -1.14 4.97
C GLY A 110 4.80 -1.42 5.84
N THR A 111 5.05 -2.01 7.01
CA THR A 111 4.01 -2.40 8.00
C THR A 111 3.53 -1.23 8.86
N HIS A 112 4.19 -0.08 8.76
CA HIS A 112 3.81 1.15 9.45
C HIS A 112 3.29 2.21 8.46
N ALA A 113 2.67 1.75 7.36
CA ALA A 113 2.19 2.64 6.32
C ALA A 113 0.96 3.44 6.80
N ILE A 114 0.97 4.73 6.44
CA ILE A 114 -0.15 5.64 6.61
C ILE A 114 -0.51 6.16 5.23
N ALA A 115 -1.58 5.64 4.65
CA ALA A 115 -2.12 6.11 3.38
C ALA A 115 -3.02 7.32 3.60
N VAL A 116 -2.82 8.37 2.81
CA VAL A 116 -3.60 9.61 2.86
C VAL A 116 -4.26 9.82 1.51
N GLY A 117 -5.60 9.76 1.51
CA GLY A 117 -6.43 9.90 0.32
C GLY A 117 -7.12 11.25 0.30
N PHE A 118 -7.06 11.98 -0.81
CA PHE A 118 -7.69 13.29 -1.00
C PHE A 118 -8.76 13.27 -2.10
N SER A 119 -9.77 14.11 -2.01
CA SER A 119 -10.87 14.16 -2.99
C SER A 119 -10.43 14.64 -4.39
N GLN A 120 -9.27 15.27 -4.48
CA GLN A 120 -8.62 15.70 -5.72
C GLN A 120 -8.05 14.52 -6.54
N LYS A 121 -8.19 13.27 -6.07
CA LYS A 121 -7.69 12.06 -6.75
C LYS A 121 -6.17 12.02 -6.91
N VAL A 122 -5.46 12.60 -5.95
CA VAL A 122 -4.00 12.42 -5.76
C VAL A 122 -3.79 11.99 -4.32
N HIS A 123 -2.93 11.01 -4.11
CA HIS A 123 -2.82 10.26 -2.85
C HIS A 123 -1.35 9.99 -2.54
N PHE A 124 -1.03 9.70 -1.28
CA PHE A 124 0.31 9.26 -0.92
C PHE A 124 0.33 8.28 0.24
N ALA A 125 1.41 7.52 0.34
CA ALA A 125 1.70 6.67 1.47
C ALA A 125 2.92 7.19 2.23
N PHE A 126 2.78 7.31 3.55
CA PHE A 126 3.85 7.68 4.47
C PHE A 126 4.33 6.44 5.22
N ASP A 127 5.62 6.19 5.21
CA ASP A 127 6.29 5.15 5.99
C ASP A 127 6.63 5.74 7.36
N ALA A 128 5.85 5.37 8.38
CA ALA A 128 6.03 5.89 9.74
C ALA A 128 7.19 5.23 10.51
N GLU A 129 7.76 4.14 10.01
CA GLU A 129 8.93 3.50 10.61
C GLU A 129 10.20 4.30 10.30
N THR A 130 10.30 4.79 9.06
CA THR A 130 11.46 5.55 8.57
C THR A 130 11.18 7.05 8.40
N SER A 131 9.96 7.48 8.70
CA SER A 131 9.47 8.87 8.63
C SER A 131 9.71 9.54 7.27
N ARG A 132 9.28 8.87 6.19
CA ARG A 132 9.39 9.37 4.82
C ARG A 132 8.08 9.22 4.07
N MET A 133 7.88 10.08 3.08
CA MET A 133 6.89 9.86 2.03
C MET A 133 7.43 8.76 1.12
N ALA A 134 6.72 7.64 0.98
CA ALA A 134 7.24 6.47 0.28
C ALA A 134 6.93 6.52 -1.21
N PHE A 135 5.68 6.76 -1.57
CA PHE A 135 5.20 6.89 -2.94
C PHE A 135 3.89 7.68 -2.97
N ALA A 136 3.52 8.16 -4.15
CA ALA A 136 2.25 8.81 -4.45
C ALA A 136 1.64 8.23 -5.72
N TRP A 137 0.32 8.39 -5.86
CA TRP A 137 -0.43 7.91 -7.02
C TRP A 137 -1.66 8.78 -7.30
N ARG A 138 -2.27 8.62 -8.48
CA ARG A 138 -3.47 9.34 -8.90
C ARG A 138 -4.66 8.39 -9.11
N GLY A 139 -5.87 8.95 -9.13
CA GLY A 139 -7.09 8.18 -9.42
C GLY A 139 -7.83 7.68 -8.16
N ARG A 140 -7.99 6.37 -8.03
CA ARG A 140 -8.72 5.73 -6.92
C ARG A 140 -7.80 5.53 -5.72
N PHE A 141 -8.36 5.57 -4.50
CA PHE A 141 -7.56 5.53 -3.28
C PHE A 141 -7.18 4.11 -2.87
N LEU A 142 -7.97 3.44 -2.02
CA LEU A 142 -7.68 2.11 -1.49
C LEU A 142 -8.95 1.32 -1.26
N ASP A 143 -8.82 -0.01 -1.24
CA ASP A 143 -9.84 -0.93 -0.76
C ASP A 143 -9.53 -1.38 0.68
N ALA A 144 -10.51 -1.28 1.58
CA ALA A 144 -10.35 -1.64 2.98
C ALA A 144 -10.70 -3.10 3.32
N GLN A 145 -11.21 -3.89 2.35
CA GLN A 145 -11.64 -5.29 2.53
C GLN A 145 -10.52 -6.11 3.16
N GLY A 146 -9.31 -5.94 2.63
CA GLY A 146 -8.12 -6.65 3.07
C GLY A 146 -7.73 -6.37 4.52
N THR A 147 -7.92 -5.14 5.00
CA THR A 147 -7.54 -4.73 6.36
C THR A 147 -8.63 -5.04 7.39
N TRP A 148 -9.91 -5.05 7.00
CA TRP A 148 -11.03 -5.17 7.95
C TRP A 148 -11.54 -6.60 8.15
N PHE A 149 -11.47 -7.46 7.14
CA PHE A 149 -12.14 -8.77 7.18
C PHE A 149 -11.22 -9.98 7.16
N SER A 150 -9.95 -9.81 6.81
CA SER A 150 -8.99 -10.91 6.75
C SER A 150 -7.61 -10.49 7.24
N ARG A 151 -7.09 -11.18 8.26
CA ARG A 151 -5.73 -10.95 8.80
C ARG A 151 -4.63 -11.64 7.97
N PHE A 152 -5.00 -12.32 6.89
CA PHE A 152 -4.09 -13.03 5.98
C PHE A 152 -4.07 -12.40 4.58
N THR A 153 -4.69 -11.23 4.40
CA THR A 153 -4.65 -10.52 3.11
C THR A 153 -3.25 -9.97 2.84
N PRO A 154 -2.75 -10.00 1.59
CA PRO A 154 -1.55 -9.26 1.23
C PRO A 154 -1.63 -7.78 1.63
N PRO A 155 -0.48 -7.09 1.77
CA PRO A 155 -0.43 -5.65 1.96
C PRO A 155 -1.35 -4.92 0.97
N ALA A 156 -1.98 -3.83 1.42
CA ALA A 156 -2.89 -3.04 0.61
C ALA A 156 -2.13 -2.40 -0.58
N ASP A 157 -2.69 -2.60 -1.77
CA ASP A 157 -2.23 -1.98 -3.00
C ASP A 157 -3.17 -0.83 -3.40
N PRO A 158 -2.62 0.30 -3.90
CA PRO A 158 -3.41 1.37 -4.48
C PRO A 158 -4.35 0.90 -5.59
N LEU A 159 -5.58 1.43 -5.60
CA LEU A 159 -6.57 1.16 -6.65
C LEU A 159 -6.41 2.05 -7.88
N GLY A 160 -5.63 3.12 -7.74
CA GLY A 160 -5.38 4.10 -8.78
C GLY A 160 -4.17 3.72 -9.63
N ASP A 161 -3.80 4.66 -10.48
CA ASP A 161 -2.75 4.51 -11.47
C ASP A 161 -1.69 5.61 -11.27
N ASP A 162 -0.72 5.67 -12.18
CA ASP A 162 0.22 6.78 -12.30
C ASP A 162 1.01 7.02 -11.00
N PHE A 163 1.91 6.07 -10.74
CA PHE A 163 2.67 5.98 -9.51
C PHE A 163 3.99 6.71 -9.62
N ILE A 164 4.39 7.35 -8.52
CA ILE A 164 5.75 7.83 -8.37
C ILE A 164 6.32 7.44 -7.00
N SER A 165 7.50 6.83 -7.02
CA SER A 165 8.23 6.50 -5.80
C SER A 165 9.14 7.67 -5.42
N PHE A 166 9.25 7.94 -4.12
CA PHE A 166 10.18 8.91 -3.56
C PHE A 166 11.48 8.21 -3.12
N PRO A 167 12.59 8.95 -2.93
CA PRO A 167 13.83 8.38 -2.43
C PRO A 167 13.63 7.54 -1.15
N SER A 168 14.19 6.34 -1.12
CA SER A 168 14.06 5.39 0.00
C SER A 168 14.95 5.71 1.21
N ASP A 169 15.95 6.55 0.99
CA ASP A 169 16.91 6.99 1.99
C ASP A 169 16.37 8.15 2.86
N LEU A 170 17.19 8.60 3.82
CA LEU A 170 16.85 9.66 4.76
C LEU A 170 16.59 11.02 4.07
N PRO A 171 15.48 11.72 4.41
CA PRO A 171 15.17 13.05 3.87
C PRO A 171 16.12 14.16 4.37
N LEU A 172 16.57 14.06 5.63
CA LEU A 172 17.56 14.93 6.26
C LEU A 172 18.80 14.13 6.67
N ALA A 173 19.95 14.79 6.59
CA ALA A 173 21.23 14.24 7.03
C ALA A 173 22.10 15.32 7.67
N ILE A 174 22.96 14.92 8.60
CA ILE A 174 24.06 15.75 9.10
C ILE A 174 25.29 15.41 8.28
N LEU A 175 25.81 16.38 7.52
CA LEU A 175 27.02 16.23 6.73
C LEU A 175 28.09 17.22 7.20
N LYS A 176 29.33 16.75 7.33
CA LYS A 176 30.47 17.62 7.66
C LYS A 176 30.85 18.49 6.47
N THR A 177 30.85 17.88 5.29
CA THR A 177 31.14 18.50 4.00
C THR A 177 30.08 18.09 2.97
N GLU A 178 29.97 18.86 1.91
CA GLU A 178 28.99 18.66 0.83
C GLU A 178 29.30 17.45 -0.05
N ASP A 179 30.58 17.06 -0.15
CA ASP A 179 31.03 15.89 -0.91
C ASP A 179 30.91 14.57 -0.11
N GLN A 180 30.49 14.65 1.16
CA GLN A 180 30.29 13.46 1.97
C GLN A 180 29.14 12.62 1.39
N PRO A 181 29.31 11.29 1.21
CA PRO A 181 28.23 10.42 0.76
C PRO A 181 26.99 10.57 1.64
N TRP A 182 25.81 10.56 1.01
CA TRP A 182 24.56 10.61 1.76
C TRP A 182 24.43 9.37 2.65
N PRO A 183 24.11 9.51 3.95
CA PRO A 183 23.97 8.38 4.85
C PRO A 183 22.90 7.41 4.37
N THR A 184 23.21 6.11 4.42
CA THR A 184 22.23 5.05 4.20
C THR A 184 21.33 4.90 5.42
N LEU A 185 20.07 4.53 5.17
CA LEU A 185 19.11 4.23 6.24
C LEU A 185 19.48 2.89 6.92
N ASP A 186 19.86 2.94 8.19
CA ASP A 186 19.87 1.76 9.07
C ASP A 186 18.45 1.53 9.60
N ARG A 187 17.79 0.46 9.15
CA ARG A 187 16.43 0.10 9.61
C ARG A 187 16.42 -0.51 11.01
N LEU A 188 17.54 -1.04 11.50
CA LEU A 188 17.63 -1.58 12.86
C LEU A 188 17.73 -0.45 13.89
N ASN A 189 18.35 0.67 13.50
CA ASN A 189 18.46 1.87 14.31
C ASN A 189 18.05 3.11 13.50
N PRO A 190 16.75 3.27 13.18
CA PRO A 190 16.30 4.38 12.36
C PRO A 190 16.62 5.69 13.09
N PRO A 191 17.30 6.66 12.43
CA PRO A 191 17.68 7.91 13.08
C PRO A 191 16.48 8.86 13.26
N TYR A 192 15.33 8.48 12.71
CA TYR A 192 14.07 9.18 12.83
C TYR A 192 13.19 8.51 13.87
N GLN A 193 12.62 9.31 14.75
CA GLN A 193 11.60 8.88 15.69
C GLN A 193 10.26 9.47 15.27
N PHE A 194 9.35 8.64 14.79
CA PHE A 194 7.97 9.07 14.54
C PHE A 194 7.27 9.43 15.85
N ARG A 195 6.54 10.54 15.86
CA ARG A 195 5.86 11.12 17.03
C ARG A 195 4.34 11.22 16.84
N GLY A 196 3.81 10.68 15.75
CA GLY A 196 2.38 10.73 15.41
C GLY A 196 2.07 11.76 14.33
N TYR A 197 0.79 12.10 14.20
CA TYR A 197 0.32 13.17 13.32
C TYR A 197 -0.83 13.93 13.98
N ARG A 198 -1.07 15.16 13.53
CA ARG A 198 -2.25 15.96 13.91
C ARG A 198 -3.08 16.21 12.67
N LEU A 199 -4.40 16.17 12.82
CA LEU A 199 -5.32 16.56 11.76
C LEU A 199 -5.72 18.02 11.99
N ASP A 200 -5.77 18.81 10.92
CA ASP A 200 -6.42 20.11 10.96
C ASP A 200 -7.96 19.96 10.87
N PRO A 201 -8.74 21.05 10.98
CA PRO A 201 -10.21 20.98 10.88
C PRO A 201 -10.73 20.35 9.58
N GLU A 202 -9.97 20.51 8.49
CA GLU A 202 -10.23 19.97 7.15
C GLU A 202 -9.88 18.47 7.03
N GLY A 203 -9.12 17.93 7.98
CA GLY A 203 -8.70 16.52 8.05
C GLY A 203 -7.34 16.24 7.41
N VAL A 204 -6.57 17.25 7.00
CA VAL A 204 -5.25 17.08 6.40
C VAL A 204 -4.22 16.78 7.50
N PRO A 205 -3.48 15.65 7.40
CA PRO A 205 -2.49 15.30 8.40
C PRO A 205 -1.22 16.14 8.30
N THR A 206 -0.72 16.56 9.46
CA THR A 206 0.65 17.02 9.67
C THR A 206 1.40 15.97 10.46
N PHE A 207 2.35 15.27 9.81
CA PHE A 207 3.17 14.27 10.44
C PHE A 207 4.23 14.91 11.33
N LEU A 208 4.49 14.28 12.47
CA LEU A 208 5.43 14.75 13.47
C LEU A 208 6.49 13.69 13.65
N TYR A 209 7.75 14.06 13.46
CA TYR A 209 8.87 13.16 13.71
C TYR A 209 10.08 13.94 14.18
N ARG A 210 11.07 13.22 14.72
CA ARG A 210 12.31 13.80 15.24
C ARG A 210 13.51 13.17 14.57
N PHE A 211 14.48 14.00 14.21
CA PHE A 211 15.80 13.57 13.76
C PHE A 211 16.84 14.19 14.68
N GLY A 212 17.44 13.38 15.56
CA GLY A 212 18.36 13.88 16.60
C GLY A 212 17.73 14.98 17.47
N ARG A 213 18.21 16.23 17.34
CA ARG A 213 17.72 17.41 18.08
C ARG A 213 16.73 18.28 17.31
N PHE A 214 16.32 17.84 16.12
CA PHE A 214 15.40 18.56 15.26
C PHE A 214 14.02 17.93 15.35
N ASP A 215 13.02 18.71 15.77
CA ASP A 215 11.62 18.33 15.64
C ASP A 215 11.13 18.77 14.25
N ILE A 216 10.46 17.88 13.53
CA ILE A 216 9.98 18.11 12.17
C ILE A 216 8.46 17.97 12.15
N GLU A 217 7.82 18.96 11.55
CA GLU A 217 6.43 18.91 11.13
C GLU A 217 6.40 18.84 9.61
N ASP A 218 5.69 17.85 9.07
CA ASP A 218 5.67 17.55 7.65
C ASP A 218 4.22 17.44 7.16
N ARG A 219 3.81 18.40 6.37
CA ARG A 219 2.46 18.50 5.84
C ARG A 219 2.50 18.35 4.33
N ILE A 220 1.72 17.42 3.81
CA ILE A 220 1.54 17.19 2.38
C ILE A 220 0.06 17.42 2.06
N GLU A 221 -0.21 18.23 1.04
CA GLU A 221 -1.56 18.56 0.60
C GLU A 221 -1.66 18.65 -0.93
N PRO A 222 -2.81 18.30 -1.51
CA PRO A 222 -3.02 18.43 -2.94
C PRO A 222 -3.11 19.90 -3.34
N VAL A 223 -2.54 20.22 -4.50
CA VAL A 223 -2.74 21.53 -5.15
C VAL A 223 -3.26 21.31 -6.58
N LYS A 224 -3.28 22.37 -7.40
CA LYS A 224 -3.83 22.29 -8.77
C LYS A 224 -3.15 21.19 -9.59
N ASN A 225 -3.87 20.67 -10.58
CA ASN A 225 -3.37 19.66 -11.52
C ASN A 225 -2.90 18.35 -10.87
N GLN A 226 -3.50 17.93 -9.75
CA GLN A 226 -3.16 16.66 -9.08
C GLN A 226 -1.68 16.56 -8.70
N THR A 227 -1.10 17.70 -8.32
CA THR A 227 0.26 17.79 -7.78
C THR A 227 0.21 17.87 -6.26
N LEU A 228 1.33 17.58 -5.60
CA LEU A 228 1.43 17.59 -4.14
C LEU A 228 2.34 18.72 -3.67
N LYS A 229 1.83 19.58 -2.79
CA LYS A 229 2.65 20.55 -2.05
C LYS A 229 3.08 19.93 -0.73
N ARG A 230 4.36 20.04 -0.41
CA ARG A 230 4.93 19.62 0.88
C ARG A 230 5.53 20.81 1.60
N ARG A 231 5.11 21.00 2.85
CA ARG A 231 5.64 22.00 3.78
C ARG A 231 6.32 21.28 4.93
N LEU A 232 7.62 21.52 5.09
CA LEU A 232 8.41 20.99 6.20
C LEU A 232 8.84 22.12 7.10
N THR A 233 8.47 22.01 8.36
CA THR A 233 8.88 22.93 9.41
C THR A 233 9.82 22.21 10.35
N ILE A 234 11.06 22.68 10.42
CA ILE A 234 12.16 22.08 11.17
C ILE A 234 12.50 23.02 12.31
N ALA A 235 12.31 22.58 13.55
CA ALA A 235 12.64 23.34 14.75
C ALA A 235 13.81 22.68 15.49
N GLN A 236 14.82 23.48 15.84
CA GLN A 236 15.94 22.99 16.62
C GLN A 236 15.63 23.12 18.12
N ARG A 237 15.85 22.04 18.88
CA ARG A 237 15.80 22.07 20.34
C ARG A 237 17.01 22.80 20.92
N LYS A 238 16.80 23.54 22.01
CA LYS A 238 17.89 24.20 22.76
C LYS A 238 18.95 23.17 23.15
N SER A 239 20.21 23.47 22.84
CA SER A 239 21.37 22.61 23.10
C SER A 239 22.59 23.48 23.39
N LYS A 240 23.45 23.04 24.31
CA LYS A 240 24.75 23.69 24.60
C LYS A 240 25.83 23.33 23.57
N VAL A 241 25.58 22.30 22.76
CA VAL A 241 26.47 21.83 21.69
C VAL A 241 26.17 22.60 20.40
N GLU A 242 27.22 22.95 19.65
CA GLU A 242 27.15 23.59 18.33
C GLU A 242 26.13 22.89 17.41
N THR A 243 25.46 23.68 16.58
CA THR A 243 24.46 23.17 15.64
C THR A 243 25.14 22.50 14.45
N PRO A 244 24.92 21.20 14.23
CA PRO A 244 25.49 20.53 13.07
C PRO A 244 24.88 21.08 11.77
N LYS A 245 25.66 21.09 10.69
CA LYS A 245 25.14 21.43 9.35
C LYS A 245 24.14 20.38 8.90
N LEU A 246 22.86 20.78 8.88
CA LEU A 246 21.75 19.94 8.44
C LEU A 246 21.54 20.12 6.94
N TRP A 247 21.36 19.02 6.25
CA TRP A 247 21.12 18.98 4.82
C TRP A 247 19.81 18.27 4.53
N PHE A 248 19.19 18.67 3.43
CA PHE A 248 17.91 18.16 2.97
C PHE A 248 18.04 17.61 1.56
N ARG A 249 17.53 16.40 1.31
CA ARG A 249 17.55 15.77 -0.02
C ARG A 249 16.19 15.24 -0.39
N TYR A 250 15.56 15.89 -1.37
CA TYR A 250 14.18 15.58 -1.78
C TYR A 250 14.00 15.13 -3.21
N LEU A 251 15.08 15.19 -3.99
CA LEU A 251 15.15 14.59 -5.30
C LEU A 251 16.46 13.84 -5.44
N ALA A 252 16.37 12.59 -5.86
CA ALA A 252 17.49 11.75 -6.21
C ALA A 252 17.09 10.81 -7.36
N GLY A 253 18.09 10.31 -8.07
CA GLY A 253 17.91 9.42 -9.21
C GLY A 253 19.25 9.15 -9.90
N LYS A 254 19.27 8.25 -10.88
CA LYS A 254 20.46 8.00 -11.70
C LYS A 254 20.98 9.29 -12.35
N THR A 255 20.08 10.16 -12.79
CA THR A 255 20.40 11.47 -13.36
C THR A 255 19.37 12.50 -12.95
N LEU A 256 19.79 13.77 -12.83
CA LEU A 256 18.88 14.89 -12.60
C LEU A 256 18.95 15.87 -13.78
N LYS A 257 17.82 16.10 -14.44
CA LYS A 257 17.64 17.12 -15.47
C LYS A 257 17.24 18.43 -14.81
N ARG A 258 18.04 19.48 -15.01
CA ARG A 258 17.70 20.84 -14.57
C ARG A 258 16.63 21.42 -15.51
N LEU A 259 15.50 21.85 -14.95
CA LEU A 259 14.43 22.55 -15.69
C LEU A 259 14.51 24.06 -15.46
N SER A 260 14.87 24.49 -14.24
CA SER A 260 15.18 25.87 -13.90
C SER A 260 16.09 25.94 -12.67
N ASP A 261 16.39 27.13 -12.14
CA ASP A 261 17.20 27.30 -10.93
C ASP A 261 16.58 26.66 -9.68
N SER A 262 15.26 26.50 -9.64
CA SER A 262 14.53 25.94 -8.51
C SER A 262 13.73 24.70 -8.88
N GLN A 263 14.06 24.04 -10.00
CA GLN A 263 13.31 22.89 -10.49
C GLN A 263 14.21 21.86 -11.18
N TYR A 264 14.07 20.62 -10.73
CA TYR A 264 14.78 19.46 -11.27
C TYR A 264 13.82 18.29 -11.47
N GLN A 265 14.15 17.43 -12.43
CA GLN A 265 13.43 16.19 -12.73
C GLN A 265 14.39 15.00 -12.71
N ASN A 266 13.99 13.88 -12.11
CA ASN A 266 14.76 12.63 -12.19
C ASN A 266 14.34 11.76 -13.39
N GLU A 267 15.05 10.65 -13.63
CA GLU A 267 14.77 9.73 -14.73
C GLU A 267 13.40 9.03 -14.63
N ALA A 268 12.78 9.00 -13.45
CA ALA A 268 11.46 8.42 -13.22
C ALA A 268 10.32 9.39 -13.53
N GLY A 269 10.63 10.63 -13.95
CA GLY A 269 9.63 11.66 -14.25
C GLY A 269 9.29 12.57 -13.08
N LEU A 270 9.73 12.25 -11.85
CA LEU A 270 9.47 13.08 -10.66
C LEU A 270 10.14 14.44 -10.79
N THR A 271 9.32 15.47 -10.89
CA THR A 271 9.72 16.87 -10.91
C THR A 271 9.52 17.47 -9.52
N VAL A 272 10.58 18.06 -8.98
CA VAL A 272 10.54 18.80 -7.71
C VAL A 272 10.77 20.27 -8.00
N THR A 273 9.83 21.09 -7.57
CA THR A 273 9.92 22.56 -7.63
C THR A 273 10.03 23.12 -6.23
N MET A 274 11.01 23.98 -5.99
CA MET A 274 11.20 24.64 -4.70
C MET A 274 10.96 26.15 -4.77
N CYS A 275 10.68 26.76 -3.62
CA CYS A 275 10.73 28.22 -3.52
C CYS A 275 12.11 28.74 -3.95
N LYS A 276 12.15 29.76 -4.82
CA LYS A 276 13.39 30.27 -5.44
C LYS A 276 14.50 30.55 -4.42
N THR A 277 14.17 31.19 -3.29
CA THR A 277 15.14 31.59 -2.26
C THR A 277 15.91 30.41 -1.67
N ILE A 278 15.23 29.28 -1.47
CA ILE A 278 15.87 28.06 -0.93
C ILE A 278 16.46 27.22 -2.08
N GLY A 279 15.74 27.10 -3.21
CA GLY A 279 16.17 26.30 -4.35
C GLY A 279 17.53 26.72 -4.92
N GLN A 280 17.81 28.04 -4.96
CA GLN A 280 19.10 28.57 -5.42
C GLN A 280 20.29 28.21 -4.52
N THR A 281 20.05 27.85 -3.26
CA THR A 281 21.11 27.38 -2.36
C THR A 281 21.42 25.89 -2.53
N GLY A 282 20.58 25.18 -3.29
CA GLY A 282 20.71 23.76 -3.52
C GLY A 282 21.87 23.43 -4.45
N LYS A 283 22.50 22.29 -4.20
CA LYS A 283 23.63 21.75 -4.96
C LYS A 283 23.26 20.39 -5.50
N VAL A 284 23.66 20.12 -6.74
CA VAL A 284 23.54 18.80 -7.34
C VAL A 284 24.84 18.05 -7.07
N VAL A 285 24.76 16.97 -6.31
CA VAL A 285 25.91 16.13 -5.96
C VAL A 285 25.75 14.79 -6.65
N SER A 286 26.79 14.37 -7.38
CA SER A 286 26.83 13.11 -8.09
C SER A 286 27.78 12.13 -7.41
N SER A 287 27.32 10.89 -7.27
CA SER A 287 28.12 9.74 -6.86
C SER A 287 28.19 8.73 -8.02
N LYS A 288 28.95 7.63 -7.87
CA LYS A 288 29.14 6.63 -8.95
C LYS A 288 27.83 6.04 -9.50
N SER A 289 26.75 6.05 -8.72
CA SER A 289 25.47 5.42 -9.11
C SER A 289 24.22 6.29 -8.88
N ASN A 290 24.35 7.49 -8.31
CA ASN A 290 23.20 8.31 -7.92
C ASN A 290 23.56 9.80 -7.93
N THR A 291 22.66 10.62 -8.44
CA THR A 291 22.70 12.08 -8.42
C THR A 291 21.58 12.60 -7.54
N ALA A 292 21.90 13.53 -6.67
CA ALA A 292 20.99 14.08 -5.69
C ALA A 292 20.99 15.61 -5.71
N TRP A 293 19.81 16.20 -5.54
CA TRP A 293 19.69 17.62 -5.25
C TRP A 293 19.59 17.81 -3.74
N ILE A 294 20.64 18.38 -3.15
CA ILE A 294 20.76 18.58 -1.70
C ILE A 294 20.77 20.07 -1.37
N ILE A 295 20.20 20.43 -0.22
CA ILE A 295 20.05 21.82 0.19
C ILE A 295 20.56 22.00 1.62
N PRO A 296 21.47 22.96 1.87
CA PRO A 296 21.89 23.28 3.22
C PRO A 296 20.77 24.01 3.96
N LEU A 297 20.53 23.62 5.22
CA LEU A 297 19.51 24.23 6.05
C LEU A 297 20.13 25.13 7.13
N SER A 298 19.66 26.37 7.21
CA SER A 298 20.02 27.33 8.25
C SER A 298 19.11 27.12 9.45
N THR A 299 19.62 26.52 10.53
CA THR A 299 18.79 26.14 11.68
C THR A 299 19.21 26.84 12.98
N PRO A 300 19.00 28.16 13.16
CA PRO A 300 19.26 28.77 14.47
C PRO A 300 18.11 28.58 15.48
N GLN A 301 16.84 28.46 15.05
CA GLN A 301 15.71 28.14 15.95
C GLN A 301 14.57 27.38 15.25
N LYS A 302 14.13 27.85 14.08
CA LYS A 302 13.06 27.24 13.26
C LYS A 302 13.20 27.66 11.80
N GLN A 303 13.04 26.72 10.86
CA GLN A 303 13.03 26.97 9.42
C GLN A 303 11.84 26.26 8.78
N THR A 304 11.21 26.88 7.78
CA THR A 304 10.16 26.23 6.96
C THR A 304 10.59 26.17 5.51
N ILE A 305 10.36 25.02 4.89
CA ILE A 305 10.68 24.70 3.50
C ILE A 305 9.38 24.34 2.80
N GLU A 306 9.15 24.91 1.63
CA GLU A 306 8.04 24.53 0.76
C GLU A 306 8.54 24.05 -0.59
N LEU A 307 7.96 22.96 -1.07
CA LEU A 307 8.23 22.36 -2.37
C LEU A 307 6.97 21.72 -2.95
N GLN A 308 6.97 21.56 -4.27
CA GLN A 308 5.89 20.95 -5.03
C GLN A 308 6.43 19.78 -5.83
N TYR A 309 5.66 18.68 -5.83
CA TYR A 309 5.92 17.47 -6.58
C TYR A 309 4.93 17.33 -7.73
N ASP A 310 5.46 16.97 -8.88
CA ASP A 310 4.72 16.63 -10.09
C ASP A 310 5.39 15.42 -10.76
N TRP A 311 4.62 14.59 -11.45
CA TRP A 311 5.11 13.41 -12.16
C TRP A 311 4.20 13.08 -13.34
#